data_AF-A0A2T0WXZ6-F1
#
_entry.id   AF-A0A2T0WXZ6-F1
#
_cell.length_a   1.000
_cell.length_b   1.000
_cell.length_c   1.000
_cell.angle_alpha   90.00
_cell.angle_beta   90.00
_cell.angle_gamma   90.00
#
_symmetry.space_group_name_H-M   'P 1'
#
loop_
_entity.id
_entity.type
_entity.pdbx_description
1 polymer ?
#
loop_
_entity_poly.entity_id
_entity_poly.type
_entity_poly.pdbx_seq_one_letter_code
_entity_poly.pdbx_strand_id
1 'polypeptide(L)'
;MISLFKKSLYTALSLAMISLGASQAEAQGNRTDAGLCQQYAGFLRPMVNKAIQMNSRCLDWDRGVHDVYQMHYDWCMNNNRDTVIGAASHVRDLVVQCTGNWFPESPLNVAAPAPAQIHRPAAAKWRFESHVTGSCTAELRDPSKQDYFGNLIRLEASRGGPIYLISDFTGADVYSDVRVGGKTFRQNWEHESDVVKTPVGMDLLSAMKRGNEIDLNFYTHDLRYSLSGSSAAIDQMLQCAGMGAPKPAPKPAAARGPKVIYGSCKLIVDGVQYVNIAQGCPIWMDTDGTFWINTDRANFMGDYIAELRPSGNGWGDGHWNGQAGSTHAQAPLGEDFRMGNGGCWSNRRATICAAR
;
A
#
# COMPACT_ATOMS: atom_id res chain seq x y z
N MET A 1 70.74 -68.37 -34.74
CA MET A 1 71.94 -67.83 -34.07
C MET A 1 71.81 -66.31 -34.03
N ILE A 2 71.97 -65.69 -32.86
CA ILE A 2 72.11 -64.22 -32.61
C ILE A 2 70.78 -63.42 -32.74
N SER A 3 70.04 -63.17 -31.64
CA SER A 3 70.14 -62.05 -30.66
C SER A 3 69.88 -60.66 -31.26
N LEU A 4 68.82 -59.97 -30.80
CA LEU A 4 68.97 -58.69 -30.08
C LEU A 4 67.63 -58.09 -29.58
N PHE A 5 67.70 -57.61 -28.35
CA PHE A 5 66.70 -56.91 -27.53
C PHE A 5 66.16 -55.62 -28.15
N LYS A 6 64.91 -55.26 -27.82
CA LYS A 6 64.58 -53.99 -27.13
C LYS A 6 63.18 -54.00 -26.51
N LYS A 7 63.16 -53.73 -25.20
CA LYS A 7 62.00 -53.38 -24.36
C LYS A 7 61.55 -51.94 -24.70
N SER A 8 60.25 -51.64 -24.54
CA SER A 8 59.78 -50.68 -23.52
C SER A 8 58.27 -50.41 -23.61
N LEU A 9 57.70 -50.30 -22.40
CA LEU A 9 56.36 -49.87 -22.03
C LEU A 9 55.90 -48.60 -22.74
N TYR A 10 54.60 -48.53 -23.08
CA TYR A 10 53.80 -47.33 -22.81
C TYR A 10 52.38 -47.73 -22.38
N THR A 11 52.13 -47.52 -21.10
CA THR A 11 50.85 -47.59 -20.39
C THR A 11 50.14 -46.24 -20.54
N ALA A 12 48.82 -46.29 -20.77
CA ALA A 12 47.79 -45.29 -20.46
C ALA A 12 47.94 -43.85 -20.99
N LEU A 13 46.80 -43.35 -21.49
CA LEU A 13 46.18 -42.04 -21.22
C LEU A 13 45.71 -41.36 -22.52
N SER A 14 44.44 -41.52 -22.85
CA SER A 14 43.72 -40.53 -23.67
C SER A 14 42.35 -40.31 -23.04
N LEU A 15 42.33 -39.25 -22.24
CA LEU A 15 41.21 -38.62 -21.59
C LEU A 15 40.11 -38.24 -22.60
N ALA A 16 38.87 -38.36 -22.15
CA ALA A 16 37.69 -37.85 -22.81
C ALA A 16 37.79 -36.32 -23.05
N MET A 17 37.72 -35.90 -24.31
CA MET A 17 37.44 -34.52 -24.71
C MET A 17 35.93 -34.33 -24.85
N ILE A 18 35.25 -34.12 -23.72
CA ILE A 18 33.90 -33.56 -23.67
C ILE A 18 33.92 -32.46 -22.62
N SER A 19 34.04 -31.21 -23.06
CA SER A 19 33.49 -30.00 -22.44
C SER A 19 34.24 -28.78 -22.97
N LEU A 20 33.50 -27.81 -23.49
CA LEU A 20 33.76 -26.35 -23.52
C LEU A 20 32.90 -25.74 -24.65
N GLY A 21 31.58 -25.70 -24.43
CA GLY A 21 30.64 -25.09 -25.37
C GLY A 21 29.45 -24.39 -24.69
N ALA A 22 29.53 -24.15 -23.38
CA ALA A 22 28.45 -23.54 -22.62
C ALA A 22 29.02 -22.61 -21.54
N SER A 23 29.46 -21.41 -21.93
CA SER A 23 29.64 -20.30 -20.98
C SER A 23 29.56 -18.87 -21.56
N GLN A 24 29.25 -18.67 -22.85
CA GLN A 24 29.14 -17.32 -23.42
C GLN A 24 27.70 -16.77 -23.51
N ALA A 25 26.68 -17.58 -23.24
CA ALA A 25 25.28 -17.15 -23.32
C ALA A 25 24.77 -16.40 -22.06
N GLU A 26 25.44 -16.54 -20.91
CA GLU A 26 25.01 -15.86 -19.67
C GLU A 26 25.60 -14.45 -19.50
N ALA A 27 26.63 -14.06 -20.28
CA ALA A 27 27.25 -12.74 -20.20
C ALA A 27 26.46 -11.63 -20.93
N GLN A 28 25.52 -11.97 -21.82
CA GLN A 28 24.68 -11.00 -22.51
C GLN A 28 23.48 -10.53 -21.68
N GLY A 29 23.11 -11.26 -20.63
CA GLY A 29 21.94 -10.94 -19.80
C GLY A 29 22.11 -9.77 -18.83
N ASN A 30 23.32 -9.19 -18.73
CA ASN A 30 23.64 -8.20 -17.68
C ASN A 30 24.07 -6.81 -18.21
N ARG A 31 23.97 -6.55 -19.53
CA ARG A 31 24.19 -5.21 -20.07
C ARG A 31 23.00 -4.31 -19.77
N THR A 32 23.26 -3.04 -19.45
CA THR A 32 22.21 -2.03 -19.31
C THR A 32 21.56 -1.71 -20.65
N ASP A 33 20.27 -1.38 -20.62
CA ASP A 33 19.53 -0.84 -21.76
C ASP A 33 19.30 0.68 -21.61
N ALA A 34 18.86 1.30 -22.70
CA ALA A 34 18.62 2.74 -22.76
C ALA A 34 17.57 3.23 -21.74
N GLY A 35 16.56 2.41 -21.42
CA GLY A 35 15.53 2.77 -20.45
C GLY A 35 16.09 2.86 -19.04
N LEU A 36 16.85 1.85 -18.62
CA LEU A 36 17.58 1.88 -17.35
C LEU A 36 18.51 3.09 -17.27
N CYS A 37 19.26 3.39 -18.33
CA CYS A 37 20.20 4.50 -18.33
C CYS A 37 19.54 5.88 -18.32
N GLN A 38 18.37 6.03 -18.94
CA GLN A 38 17.55 7.23 -18.83
C GLN A 38 17.09 7.45 -17.39
N GLN A 39 16.63 6.38 -16.72
CA GLN A 39 16.21 6.45 -15.32
C GLN A 39 17.38 6.76 -14.38
N TYR A 40 18.52 6.07 -14.55
CA TYR A 40 19.73 6.32 -13.78
C TYR A 40 20.18 7.79 -13.86
N ALA A 41 20.32 8.31 -15.09
CA ALA A 41 20.73 9.69 -15.32
C ALA A 41 19.67 10.70 -14.87
N GLY A 42 18.39 10.38 -15.07
CA GLY A 42 17.25 11.18 -14.65
C GLY A 42 17.10 11.27 -13.14
N PHE A 43 17.45 10.21 -12.42
CA PHE A 43 17.47 10.17 -10.95
C PHE A 43 18.67 10.94 -10.37
N LEU A 44 19.89 10.69 -10.87
CA LEU A 44 21.09 11.28 -10.29
C LEU A 44 21.21 12.79 -10.55
N ARG A 45 20.87 13.26 -11.76
CA ARG A 45 21.02 14.68 -12.10
C ARG A 45 20.36 15.63 -11.09
N PRO A 46 19.04 15.57 -10.83
CA PRO A 46 18.38 16.51 -9.95
C PRO A 46 18.87 16.40 -8.50
N MET A 47 19.15 15.18 -8.03
CA MET A 47 19.70 14.93 -6.70
C MET A 47 21.08 15.61 -6.53
N VAL A 48 21.98 15.41 -7.49
CA VAL A 48 23.34 15.94 -7.44
C VAL A 48 23.37 17.45 -7.70
N ASN A 49 22.60 17.96 -8.67
CA ASN A 49 22.47 19.40 -8.92
C ASN A 49 22.10 20.15 -7.64
N LYS A 50 21.13 19.62 -6.90
CA LYS A 50 20.67 20.21 -5.66
C LYS A 50 21.72 20.15 -4.55
N ALA A 51 22.46 19.04 -4.43
CA ALA A 51 23.59 18.94 -3.50
C ALA A 51 24.67 19.98 -3.80
N ILE A 52 25.02 20.16 -5.08
CA ILE A 52 26.00 21.16 -5.54
C ILE A 52 25.51 22.59 -5.25
N GLN A 53 24.21 22.88 -5.44
CA GLN A 53 23.64 24.19 -5.11
C GLN A 53 23.73 24.50 -3.61
N MET A 54 23.57 23.48 -2.75
CA MET A 54 23.66 23.65 -1.30
C MET A 54 25.09 23.79 -0.81
N ASN A 55 25.99 22.99 -1.38
CA ASN A 55 27.39 23.00 -1.07
C ASN A 55 28.16 22.71 -2.35
N SER A 56 28.73 23.76 -2.95
CA SER A 56 29.45 23.64 -4.23
C SER A 56 30.67 22.71 -4.14
N ARG A 57 31.16 22.41 -2.93
CA ARG A 57 32.22 21.42 -2.70
C ARG A 57 31.76 19.97 -2.88
N CYS A 58 30.46 19.73 -3.03
CA CYS A 58 29.93 18.41 -3.37
C CYS A 58 30.21 18.02 -4.83
N LEU A 59 30.56 18.97 -5.71
CA LEU A 59 30.93 18.65 -7.08
C LEU A 59 32.21 17.80 -7.07
N ASP A 60 32.08 16.54 -7.47
CA ASP A 60 33.18 15.57 -7.52
C ASP A 60 33.02 14.73 -8.79
N TRP A 61 33.67 15.16 -9.87
CA TRP A 61 33.58 14.50 -11.17
C TRP A 61 34.10 13.06 -11.16
N ASP A 62 35.17 12.81 -10.41
CA ASP A 62 35.85 11.51 -10.38
C ASP A 62 35.00 10.44 -9.69
N ARG A 63 34.07 10.87 -8.83
CA ARG A 63 33.17 9.98 -8.09
C ARG A 63 31.72 10.01 -8.57
N GLY A 64 31.47 10.66 -9.72
CA GLY A 64 30.14 10.76 -10.32
C GLY A 64 29.19 11.76 -9.66
N VAL A 65 29.69 12.65 -8.80
CA VAL A 65 28.87 13.72 -8.19
C VAL A 65 28.92 14.96 -9.09
N HIS A 66 28.30 14.86 -10.27
CA HIS A 66 27.99 15.98 -11.17
C HIS A 66 26.54 15.92 -11.66
N ASP A 67 26.01 17.05 -12.16
CA ASP A 67 24.63 17.16 -12.66
C ASP A 67 24.50 16.99 -14.19
N VAL A 68 25.58 16.59 -14.88
CA VAL A 68 25.54 16.34 -16.32
C VAL A 68 24.83 15.02 -16.65
N TYR A 69 23.58 15.13 -17.09
CA TYR A 69 22.74 13.98 -17.51
C TYR A 69 23.47 13.05 -18.49
N GLN A 70 24.04 13.62 -19.55
CA GLN A 70 24.63 12.84 -20.65
C GLN A 70 25.79 11.97 -20.17
N MET A 71 26.60 12.46 -19.23
CA MET A 71 27.71 11.69 -18.67
C MET A 71 27.22 10.50 -17.84
N HIS A 72 26.14 10.68 -17.06
CA HIS A 72 25.50 9.57 -16.35
C HIS A 72 24.92 8.54 -17.32
N TYR A 73 24.25 9.00 -18.37
CA TYR A 73 23.65 8.15 -19.38
C TYR A 73 24.72 7.34 -20.14
N ASP A 74 25.75 8.02 -20.67
CA ASP A 74 26.83 7.39 -21.43
C ASP A 74 27.64 6.44 -20.58
N TRP A 75 27.95 6.82 -19.34
CA TRP A 75 28.61 5.92 -18.40
C TRP A 75 27.75 4.68 -18.14
N CYS A 76 26.45 4.85 -17.89
CA CYS A 76 25.54 3.72 -17.70
C CYS A 76 25.56 2.77 -18.90
N MET A 77 25.43 3.30 -20.13
CA MET A 77 25.41 2.50 -21.37
C MET A 77 26.67 1.66 -21.59
N ASN A 78 27.79 2.01 -20.96
CA ASN A 78 29.06 1.31 -21.07
C ASN A 78 29.33 0.34 -19.91
N ASN A 79 28.40 0.20 -18.97
CA ASN A 79 28.55 -0.64 -17.79
C ASN A 79 27.49 -1.75 -17.75
N ASN A 80 27.67 -2.70 -16.83
CA ASN A 80 26.64 -3.69 -16.53
C ASN A 80 25.66 -3.15 -15.48
N ARG A 81 24.49 -3.77 -15.40
CA ARG A 81 23.40 -3.36 -14.52
C ARG A 81 23.82 -3.25 -13.06
N ASP A 82 24.52 -4.25 -12.54
CA ASP A 82 25.01 -4.28 -11.15
C ASP A 82 25.94 -3.10 -10.83
N THR A 83 26.85 -2.78 -11.77
CA THR A 83 27.80 -1.67 -11.63
C THR A 83 27.07 -0.33 -11.59
N VAL A 84 26.05 -0.15 -12.43
CA VAL A 84 25.26 1.09 -12.48
C VAL A 84 24.47 1.30 -11.20
N ILE A 85 23.87 0.24 -10.67
CA ILE A 85 23.12 0.29 -9.41
C ILE A 85 24.03 0.58 -8.22
N GLY A 86 25.21 -0.04 -8.18
CA GLY A 86 26.24 0.23 -7.18
C GLY A 86 26.69 1.69 -7.20
N ALA A 87 26.90 2.25 -8.40
CA ALA A 87 27.26 3.66 -8.56
C ALA A 87 26.14 4.61 -8.12
N ALA A 88 24.87 4.33 -8.45
CA ALA A 88 23.75 5.15 -8.00
C ALA A 88 23.67 5.25 -6.47
N SER A 89 23.87 4.12 -5.79
CA SER A 89 23.89 4.06 -4.33
C SER A 89 25.10 4.81 -3.76
N HIS A 90 26.29 4.63 -4.36
CA HIS A 90 27.50 5.33 -3.95
C HIS A 90 27.39 6.86 -4.09
N VAL A 91 26.85 7.35 -5.21
CA VAL A 91 26.64 8.78 -5.45
C VAL A 91 25.64 9.36 -4.44
N ARG A 92 24.60 8.60 -4.07
CA ARG A 92 23.66 9.00 -3.02
C ARG A 92 24.36 9.14 -1.67
N ASP A 93 25.16 8.16 -1.26
CA ASP A 93 25.90 8.21 0.00
C ASP A 93 26.87 9.40 0.04
N LEU A 94 27.50 9.71 -1.10
CA LEU A 94 28.36 10.87 -1.24
C LEU A 94 27.61 12.19 -1.08
N VAL A 95 26.45 12.31 -1.71
CA VAL A 95 25.58 13.47 -1.54
C VAL A 95 25.21 13.64 -0.07
N VAL A 96 24.77 12.57 0.60
CA VAL A 96 24.40 12.57 2.02
C VAL A 96 25.56 12.99 2.93
N GLN A 97 26.75 12.42 2.70
CA GLN A 97 27.95 12.78 3.44
C GLN A 97 28.32 14.25 3.25
N CYS A 98 28.19 14.77 2.03
CA CYS A 98 28.59 16.13 1.71
C CYS A 98 27.59 17.20 2.20
N THR A 99 26.30 16.87 2.24
CA THR A 99 25.23 17.81 2.64
C THR A 99 24.83 17.67 4.10
N GLY A 100 25.39 16.71 4.85
CA GLY A 100 25.12 16.52 6.27
C GLY A 100 23.75 15.92 6.55
N ASN A 101 23.39 14.82 5.85
CA ASN A 101 22.07 14.16 5.89
C ASN A 101 20.91 15.02 5.36
N TRP A 102 21.19 15.98 4.50
CA TRP A 102 20.13 16.64 3.76
C TRP A 102 19.58 15.67 2.70
N PHE A 103 18.41 15.10 2.98
CA PHE A 103 17.46 14.72 1.96
C PHE A 103 16.41 15.83 1.89
N PRO A 104 15.89 16.19 0.70
CA PRO A 104 14.86 17.20 0.60
C PRO A 104 13.66 16.82 1.48
N GLU A 105 13.27 17.71 2.38
CA GLU A 105 11.84 17.89 2.65
C GLU A 105 11.25 18.52 1.38
N SER A 106 10.23 17.87 0.84
CA SER A 106 9.39 18.26 -0.31
C SER A 106 9.36 19.77 -0.65
N PRO A 107 9.53 20.17 -1.94
CA PRO A 107 9.81 21.55 -2.35
C PRO A 107 8.61 22.53 -2.34
N LEU A 108 7.58 22.35 -1.50
CA LEU A 108 6.45 23.29 -1.40
C LEU A 108 6.57 24.38 -0.33
N ASN A 109 7.67 24.49 0.42
CA ASN A 109 7.82 25.54 1.44
C ASN A 109 8.90 26.56 1.09
N VAL A 110 8.48 27.70 0.53
CA VAL A 110 9.29 28.91 0.43
C VAL A 110 9.06 29.78 1.68
N ALA A 111 10.14 29.97 2.47
CA ALA A 111 10.45 30.99 3.48
C ALA A 111 9.53 31.29 4.72
N ALA A 112 10.04 30.88 5.90
CA ALA A 112 9.93 31.37 7.30
C ALA A 112 8.60 31.18 8.10
N PRO A 113 8.57 31.01 9.46
CA PRO A 113 9.62 31.15 10.50
C PRO A 113 9.78 29.91 11.45
N ALA A 114 10.69 30.02 12.45
CA ALA A 114 10.96 29.21 13.68
C ALA A 114 10.44 27.75 13.80
N PRO A 115 11.22 26.81 14.37
CA PRO A 115 10.99 25.37 14.26
C PRO A 115 9.65 24.96 14.87
N ALA A 116 8.63 24.83 14.01
CA ALA A 116 7.41 24.13 14.34
C ALA A 116 7.75 22.64 14.50
N GLN A 117 7.20 22.03 15.54
CA GLN A 117 7.33 20.60 15.82
C GLN A 117 7.12 19.80 14.53
N ILE A 118 8.13 18.99 14.18
CA ILE A 118 8.11 18.08 13.03
C ILE A 118 6.82 17.26 13.12
N HIS A 119 5.82 17.64 12.32
CA HIS A 119 4.62 16.84 12.15
C HIS A 119 5.05 15.61 11.39
N ARG A 120 5.25 14.50 12.11
CA ARG A 120 5.35 13.19 11.45
C ARG A 120 4.15 13.08 10.51
N PRO A 121 4.36 12.82 9.20
CA PRO A 121 3.23 12.65 8.29
C PRO A 121 2.31 11.57 8.86
N ALA A 122 1.00 11.79 8.72
CA ALA A 122 0.01 10.83 9.18
C ALA A 122 0.36 9.44 8.63
N ALA A 123 0.28 8.41 9.48
CA ALA A 123 0.58 7.04 9.08
C ALA A 123 -0.13 6.71 7.75
N ALA A 124 0.60 6.07 6.82
CA ALA A 124 0.07 5.66 5.54
C ALA A 124 -1.24 4.86 5.73
N LYS A 125 -2.29 5.22 4.99
CA LYS A 125 -3.61 4.58 5.08
C LYS A 125 -4.02 4.08 3.71
N TRP A 126 -4.50 2.84 3.68
CA TRP A 126 -5.14 2.28 2.51
C TRP A 126 -6.40 3.06 2.17
N ARG A 127 -6.59 3.33 0.88
CA ARG A 127 -7.75 3.98 0.28
C ARG A 127 -8.36 3.02 -0.73
N PHE A 128 -9.67 3.02 -0.81
CA PHE A 128 -10.41 2.31 -1.84
C PHE A 128 -11.04 3.33 -2.77
N GLU A 129 -10.97 3.07 -4.07
CA GLU A 129 -11.61 3.90 -5.09
C GLU A 129 -12.27 3.02 -6.16
N SER A 130 -13.47 3.41 -6.58
CA SER A 130 -14.20 2.82 -7.70
C SER A 130 -14.20 3.83 -8.84
N HIS A 131 -13.63 3.45 -9.98
CA HIS A 131 -13.45 4.35 -11.12
C HIS A 131 -14.67 4.30 -12.05
N VAL A 132 -15.00 3.11 -12.52
CA VAL A 132 -16.16 2.78 -13.36
C VAL A 132 -16.68 1.39 -12.96
N THR A 133 -17.86 1.00 -13.45
CA THR A 133 -18.50 -0.27 -13.07
C THR A 133 -17.56 -1.46 -13.26
N GLY A 134 -17.10 -2.03 -12.14
CA GLY A 134 -16.22 -3.19 -12.12
C GLY A 134 -14.72 -2.89 -12.24
N SER A 135 -14.27 -1.63 -12.24
CA SER A 135 -12.85 -1.24 -12.14
C SER A 135 -12.59 -0.54 -10.80
N CYS A 136 -11.75 -1.15 -9.97
CA CYS A 136 -11.62 -0.78 -8.57
C CYS A 136 -10.16 -0.87 -8.12
N THR A 137 -9.77 0.01 -7.20
CA THR A 137 -8.39 0.08 -6.72
C THR A 137 -8.32 0.07 -5.20
N ALA A 138 -7.25 -0.52 -4.67
CA ALA A 138 -6.81 -0.37 -3.28
C ALA A 138 -5.43 0.27 -3.30
N GLU A 139 -5.33 1.50 -2.81
CA GLU A 139 -4.14 2.35 -2.90
C GLU A 139 -3.56 2.62 -1.51
N LEU A 140 -2.25 2.54 -1.37
CA LEU A 140 -1.52 3.04 -0.21
C LEU A 140 -0.50 4.08 -0.69
N ARG A 141 -0.63 5.30 -0.15
CA ARG A 141 0.40 6.33 -0.27
C ARG A 141 1.12 6.48 1.05
N ASP A 142 2.41 6.24 1.04
CA ASP A 142 3.28 6.40 2.20
C ASP A 142 4.28 7.54 1.93
N PRO A 143 3.95 8.78 2.32
CA PRO A 143 4.84 9.94 2.14
C PRO A 143 6.09 9.86 3.02
N SER A 144 6.22 8.88 3.92
CA SER A 144 7.48 8.61 4.59
C SER A 144 8.50 7.91 3.67
N LYS A 145 8.09 7.54 2.46
CA LYS A 145 8.99 7.03 1.41
C LYS A 145 9.54 8.19 0.59
N GLN A 146 10.21 7.89 -0.53
CA GLN A 146 10.85 8.92 -1.34
C GLN A 146 9.81 9.86 -1.96
N ASP A 147 10.11 11.16 -2.00
CA ASP A 147 9.17 12.22 -2.42
C ASP A 147 8.76 12.15 -3.90
N TYR A 148 9.55 11.49 -4.76
CA TYR A 148 9.35 11.48 -6.21
C TYR A 148 8.80 10.16 -6.76
N PHE A 149 9.27 9.02 -6.25
CA PHE A 149 8.92 7.67 -6.75
C PHE A 149 9.07 6.66 -5.62
N GLY A 150 8.19 5.67 -5.52
CA GLY A 150 8.19 4.68 -4.44
C GLY A 150 7.41 5.12 -3.20
N ASN A 151 6.51 6.10 -3.31
CA ASN A 151 5.54 6.38 -2.24
C ASN A 151 4.19 5.69 -2.48
N LEU A 152 3.98 5.11 -3.66
CA LEU A 152 2.75 4.47 -4.07
C LEU A 152 2.93 2.96 -4.18
N ILE A 153 2.01 2.24 -3.53
CA ILE A 153 1.59 0.92 -3.99
C ILE A 153 0.09 0.94 -4.26
N ARG A 154 -0.31 0.38 -5.39
CA ARG A 154 -1.72 0.29 -5.79
C ARG A 154 -2.01 -1.10 -6.31
N LEU A 155 -3.11 -1.67 -5.84
CA LEU A 155 -3.72 -2.84 -6.42
C LEU A 155 -4.87 -2.38 -7.31
N GLU A 156 -4.98 -2.94 -8.50
CA GLU A 156 -6.03 -2.65 -9.46
C GLU A 156 -6.70 -3.94 -9.91
N ALA A 157 -8.03 -3.99 -9.81
CA ALA A 157 -8.82 -5.14 -10.22
C ALA A 157 -9.95 -4.69 -11.16
N SER A 158 -10.14 -5.47 -12.22
CA SER A 158 -11.22 -5.27 -13.19
C SER A 158 -12.08 -6.53 -13.30
N ARG A 159 -13.39 -6.35 -13.55
CA ARG A 159 -14.33 -7.47 -13.66
C ARG A 159 -13.92 -8.45 -14.77
N GLY A 160 -13.55 -9.66 -14.37
CA GLY A 160 -13.10 -10.72 -15.27
C GLY A 160 -11.68 -10.52 -15.83
N GLY A 161 -10.95 -9.50 -15.37
CA GLY A 161 -9.59 -9.21 -15.77
C GLY A 161 -8.54 -9.67 -14.75
N PRO A 162 -7.25 -9.53 -15.09
CA PRO A 162 -6.15 -9.74 -14.15
C PRO A 162 -6.16 -8.66 -13.05
N ILE A 163 -5.50 -8.98 -11.93
CA ILE A 163 -5.23 -8.03 -10.86
C ILE A 163 -3.79 -7.57 -11.01
N TYR A 164 -3.55 -6.27 -10.94
CA TYR A 164 -2.21 -5.70 -11.02
C TYR A 164 -1.75 -5.17 -9.67
N LEU A 165 -0.48 -5.39 -9.36
CA LEU A 165 0.27 -4.61 -8.37
C LEU A 165 1.07 -3.55 -9.11
N ILE A 166 0.91 -2.30 -8.69
CA ILE A 166 1.47 -1.11 -9.32
C ILE A 166 2.31 -0.37 -8.28
N SER A 167 3.47 0.13 -8.68
CA SER A 167 4.27 1.07 -7.90
C SER A 167 4.71 2.23 -8.78
N ASP A 168 4.77 3.43 -8.22
CA ASP A 168 5.40 4.60 -8.85
C ASP A 168 6.93 4.49 -8.84
N PHE A 169 7.52 3.45 -8.24
CA PHE A 169 8.96 3.22 -8.34
C PHE A 169 9.35 2.68 -9.71
N THR A 170 9.78 3.58 -10.60
CA THR A 170 10.19 3.24 -11.97
C THR A 170 11.52 2.50 -12.06
N GLY A 171 12.35 2.47 -11.00
CA GLY A 171 13.64 1.78 -11.00
C GLY A 171 13.56 0.25 -10.84
N ALA A 172 12.40 -0.37 -11.03
CA ALA A 172 12.24 -1.81 -10.89
C ALA A 172 12.97 -2.57 -12.02
N ASP A 173 13.57 -3.69 -11.64
CA ASP A 173 13.93 -4.72 -12.61
C ASP A 173 12.72 -5.22 -13.39
N VAL A 174 13.00 -5.76 -14.57
CA VAL A 174 12.06 -6.65 -15.27
C VAL A 174 11.58 -7.75 -14.33
N TYR A 175 12.41 -8.21 -13.38
CA TYR A 175 12.01 -9.18 -12.37
C TYR A 175 12.42 -8.79 -10.95
N SER A 176 11.48 -8.84 -10.00
CA SER A 176 11.81 -8.74 -8.57
C SER A 176 11.13 -9.81 -7.73
N ASP A 177 11.73 -10.07 -6.58
CA ASP A 177 11.22 -11.00 -5.57
C ASP A 177 10.41 -10.24 -4.53
N VAL A 178 9.11 -10.05 -4.77
CA VAL A 178 8.24 -9.39 -3.80
C VAL A 178 8.14 -10.25 -2.55
N ARG A 179 8.41 -9.68 -1.37
CA ARG A 179 8.38 -10.40 -0.10
C ARG A 179 7.25 -9.91 0.79
N VAL A 180 6.46 -10.83 1.32
CA VAL A 180 5.35 -10.54 2.24
C VAL A 180 5.28 -11.60 3.32
N GLY A 181 5.41 -11.19 4.59
CA GLY A 181 5.29 -12.10 5.74
C GLY A 181 6.24 -13.31 5.66
N GLY A 182 7.47 -13.10 5.20
CA GLY A 182 8.48 -14.16 5.03
C GLY A 182 8.30 -15.06 3.80
N LYS A 183 7.29 -14.82 2.96
CA LYS A 183 7.13 -15.49 1.66
C LYS A 183 7.68 -14.63 0.53
N THR A 184 8.18 -15.27 -0.51
CA THR A 184 8.71 -14.62 -1.71
C THR A 184 7.85 -14.96 -2.92
N PHE A 185 7.56 -13.95 -3.74
CA PHE A 185 6.75 -14.04 -4.95
C PHE A 185 7.53 -13.40 -6.10
N ARG A 186 7.99 -14.21 -7.05
CA ARG A 186 8.67 -13.71 -8.24
C ARG A 186 7.67 -12.94 -9.11
N GLN A 187 7.98 -11.70 -9.42
CA GLN A 187 7.17 -10.82 -10.27
C GLN A 187 7.90 -10.48 -11.56
N ASN A 188 7.13 -10.22 -12.61
CA ASN A 188 7.62 -9.73 -13.90
C ASN A 188 7.01 -8.35 -14.16
N TRP A 189 7.81 -7.30 -13.97
CA TRP A 189 7.35 -5.92 -14.03
C TRP A 189 7.37 -5.39 -15.46
N GLU A 190 6.25 -4.81 -15.83
CA GLU A 190 6.06 -4.04 -17.05
C GLU A 190 6.13 -2.55 -16.70
N HIS A 191 6.93 -1.80 -17.46
CA HIS A 191 7.01 -0.34 -17.32
C HIS A 191 5.87 0.27 -18.14
N GLU A 192 5.07 1.11 -17.50
CA GLU A 192 4.00 1.86 -18.13
C GLU A 192 4.09 3.33 -17.68
N SER A 193 4.55 4.20 -18.59
CA SER A 193 4.75 5.63 -18.28
C SER A 193 5.68 5.83 -17.07
N ASP A 194 5.12 6.29 -15.96
CA ASP A 194 5.75 6.68 -14.71
C ASP A 194 5.49 5.66 -13.58
N VAL A 195 4.98 4.48 -13.93
CA VAL A 195 4.76 3.38 -13.01
C VAL A 195 5.33 2.07 -13.54
N VAL A 196 5.53 1.13 -12.63
CA VAL A 196 5.76 -0.28 -12.94
C VAL A 196 4.57 -1.09 -12.45
N LYS A 197 4.15 -2.07 -13.23
CA LYS A 197 3.05 -2.96 -12.87
C LYS A 197 3.39 -4.42 -13.14
N THR A 198 2.82 -5.32 -12.36
CA THR A 198 2.93 -6.78 -12.56
C THR A 198 1.57 -7.42 -12.29
N PRO A 199 1.13 -8.40 -13.10
CA PRO A 199 -0.05 -9.19 -12.75
C PRO A 199 0.24 -10.00 -11.48
N VAL A 200 -0.72 -10.07 -10.56
CA VAL A 200 -0.57 -10.77 -9.29
C VAL A 200 -1.63 -11.85 -9.10
N GLY A 201 -1.21 -12.97 -8.51
CA GLY A 201 -2.07 -14.07 -8.14
C GLY A 201 -2.78 -13.86 -6.79
N MET A 202 -3.79 -14.70 -6.54
CA MET A 202 -4.53 -14.71 -5.28
C MET A 202 -3.66 -15.12 -4.08
N ASP A 203 -2.54 -15.79 -4.31
CA ASP A 203 -1.56 -16.20 -3.31
C ASP A 203 -0.78 -14.99 -2.74
N LEU A 204 -0.29 -14.10 -3.59
CA LEU A 204 0.34 -12.84 -3.19
C LEU A 204 -0.68 -11.93 -2.49
N LEU A 205 -1.88 -11.77 -3.04
CA LEU A 205 -2.94 -11.00 -2.39
C LEU A 205 -3.28 -11.57 -1.00
N SER A 206 -3.41 -12.89 -0.89
CA SER A 206 -3.66 -13.56 0.39
C SER A 206 -2.52 -13.34 1.39
N ALA A 207 -1.27 -13.28 0.92
CA ALA A 207 -0.15 -12.91 1.77
C ALA A 207 -0.23 -11.45 2.20
N MET A 208 -0.56 -10.52 1.29
CA MET A 208 -0.73 -9.09 1.60
C MET A 208 -1.85 -8.84 2.62
N LYS A 209 -2.95 -9.61 2.56
CA LYS A 209 -4.05 -9.50 3.54
C LYS A 209 -3.66 -9.93 4.96
N ARG A 210 -2.70 -10.86 5.11
CA ARG A 210 -2.28 -11.44 6.40
C ARG A 210 -0.95 -10.90 6.92
N GLY A 211 -0.12 -10.38 6.03
CA GLY A 211 1.18 -9.82 6.35
C GLY A 211 1.05 -8.45 6.98
N ASN A 212 2.10 -8.03 7.67
CA ASN A 212 2.21 -6.69 8.26
C ASN A 212 3.01 -5.72 7.39
N GLU A 213 3.80 -6.26 6.46
CA GLU A 213 4.71 -5.52 5.60
C GLU A 213 4.84 -6.20 4.24
N ILE A 214 4.96 -5.40 3.18
CA ILE A 214 5.39 -5.81 1.85
C ILE A 214 6.71 -5.13 1.51
N ASP A 215 7.68 -5.91 1.07
CA ASP A 215 8.94 -5.44 0.48
C ASP A 215 8.87 -5.75 -1.01
N LEU A 216 8.86 -4.71 -1.85
CA LEU A 216 8.85 -4.90 -3.30
C LEU A 216 10.19 -5.43 -3.82
N ASN A 217 11.23 -5.42 -2.96
CA ASN A 217 12.59 -5.85 -3.22
C ASN A 217 13.14 -5.25 -4.52
N PHE A 218 12.82 -3.98 -4.75
CA PHE A 218 13.54 -3.15 -5.70
C PHE A 218 14.91 -2.82 -5.09
N TYR A 219 15.91 -2.55 -5.92
CA TYR A 219 17.31 -2.42 -5.45
C TYR A 219 17.55 -1.37 -4.36
N THR A 220 16.64 -0.42 -4.18
CA THR A 220 16.65 0.44 -3.00
C THR A 220 16.06 -0.33 -1.81
N HIS A 221 16.90 -0.66 -0.84
CA HIS A 221 16.64 -1.58 0.27
C HIS A 221 15.52 -1.13 1.25
N ASP A 222 14.83 -0.01 0.96
CA ASP A 222 13.90 0.69 1.87
C ASP A 222 12.46 0.81 1.36
N LEU A 223 12.08 0.12 0.27
CA LEU A 223 10.69 0.14 -0.24
C LEU A 223 9.81 -0.91 0.44
N ARG A 224 9.74 -0.79 1.76
CA ARG A 224 8.90 -1.61 2.65
C ARG A 224 7.68 -0.83 3.07
N TYR A 225 6.49 -1.34 2.78
CA TYR A 225 5.23 -0.66 3.07
C TYR A 225 4.47 -1.40 4.16
N SER A 226 3.89 -0.64 5.09
CA SER A 226 2.98 -1.22 6.08
C SER A 226 1.72 -1.74 5.39
N LEU A 227 1.35 -2.98 5.70
CA LEU A 227 0.11 -3.61 5.25
C LEU A 227 -1.03 -3.43 6.26
N SER A 228 -0.87 -2.57 7.26
CA SER A 228 -1.95 -2.29 8.22
C SER A 228 -3.18 -1.73 7.50
N GLY A 229 -4.29 -2.49 7.52
CA GLY A 229 -5.53 -2.14 6.82
C GLY A 229 -5.66 -2.69 5.39
N SER A 230 -4.63 -3.37 4.88
CA SER A 230 -4.63 -3.95 3.52
C SER A 230 -5.78 -4.94 3.32
N SER A 231 -6.10 -5.76 4.33
CA SER A 231 -7.15 -6.80 4.20
C SER A 231 -8.50 -6.20 3.84
N ALA A 232 -8.91 -5.12 4.51
CA ALA A 232 -10.20 -4.48 4.26
C ALA A 232 -10.22 -3.83 2.88
N ALA A 233 -9.15 -3.14 2.49
CA ALA A 233 -9.06 -2.47 1.20
C ALA A 233 -9.04 -3.47 0.03
N ILE A 234 -8.26 -4.56 0.16
CA ILE A 234 -8.22 -5.64 -0.84
C ILE A 234 -9.57 -6.33 -0.96
N ASP A 235 -10.26 -6.61 0.15
CA ASP A 235 -11.59 -7.23 0.11
C ASP A 235 -12.63 -6.33 -0.56
N GLN A 236 -12.58 -5.03 -0.29
CA GLN A 236 -13.47 -4.06 -0.92
C GLN A 236 -13.19 -3.92 -2.43
N MET A 237 -11.93 -3.87 -2.82
CA MET A 237 -11.49 -3.87 -4.22
C MET A 237 -12.00 -5.11 -4.97
N LEU A 238 -11.76 -6.31 -4.41
CA LEU A 238 -12.18 -7.56 -5.04
C LEU A 238 -13.71 -7.67 -5.14
N GLN A 239 -14.45 -7.29 -4.10
CA GLN A 239 -15.92 -7.27 -4.13
C GLN A 239 -16.45 -6.34 -5.22
N CYS A 240 -15.90 -5.13 -5.31
CA CYS A 240 -16.25 -4.14 -6.32
C CYS A 240 -15.98 -4.65 -7.75
N ALA A 241 -14.86 -5.35 -7.97
CA ALA A 241 -14.54 -5.99 -9.25
C ALA A 241 -15.39 -7.25 -9.54
N GLY A 242 -16.24 -7.71 -8.63
CA GLY A 242 -16.99 -8.97 -8.77
C GLY A 242 -16.09 -10.22 -8.70
N MET A 243 -14.89 -10.07 -8.14
CA MET A 243 -13.87 -11.13 -7.97
C MET A 243 -13.76 -11.61 -6.52
N GLY A 244 -14.36 -10.88 -5.58
CA GLY A 244 -14.44 -11.31 -4.21
C GLY A 244 -15.15 -12.65 -4.13
N ALA A 245 -14.69 -13.53 -3.24
CA ALA A 245 -15.57 -14.59 -2.77
C ALA A 245 -16.91 -13.93 -2.38
N PRO A 246 -18.07 -14.52 -2.75
CA PRO A 246 -19.34 -14.04 -2.23
C PRO A 246 -19.12 -13.88 -0.73
N LYS A 247 -19.23 -12.63 -0.23
CA LYS A 247 -18.99 -12.31 1.18
C LYS A 247 -19.64 -13.45 1.94
N PRO A 248 -18.89 -14.33 2.64
CA PRO A 248 -19.50 -15.50 3.25
C PRO A 248 -20.67 -14.95 4.02
N ALA A 249 -21.89 -15.37 3.63
CA ALA A 249 -23.10 -14.94 4.31
C ALA A 249 -22.76 -15.03 5.78
N PRO A 250 -22.83 -13.92 6.54
CA PRO A 250 -22.22 -13.82 7.86
C PRO A 250 -22.50 -15.12 8.56
N LYS A 251 -21.43 -15.92 8.81
CA LYS A 251 -21.54 -17.29 9.34
C LYS A 251 -22.62 -17.19 10.41
N PRO A 252 -23.79 -17.85 10.28
CA PRO A 252 -24.95 -17.54 11.11
C PRO A 252 -24.44 -17.48 12.53
N ALA A 253 -24.37 -16.25 13.06
CA ALA A 253 -23.83 -16.04 14.38
C ALA A 253 -24.83 -16.76 15.26
N ALA A 254 -24.50 -17.99 15.68
CA ALA A 254 -25.42 -19.00 16.22
C ALA A 254 -26.67 -18.32 16.77
N ALA A 255 -27.74 -18.30 15.95
CA ALA A 255 -28.78 -17.27 15.93
C ALA A 255 -28.95 -16.57 17.29
N ARG A 256 -28.15 -15.52 17.54
CA ARG A 256 -28.46 -14.61 18.63
C ARG A 256 -29.54 -13.74 18.04
N GLY A 257 -30.79 -14.11 18.30
CA GLY A 257 -31.92 -13.28 17.95
C GLY A 257 -31.72 -11.86 18.46
N PRO A 258 -32.55 -10.91 18.00
CA PRO A 258 -32.46 -9.54 18.45
C PRO A 258 -32.41 -9.48 19.97
N LYS A 259 -31.57 -8.59 20.49
CA LYS A 259 -31.39 -8.48 21.94
C LYS A 259 -31.41 -7.04 22.37
N VAL A 260 -31.89 -6.85 23.59
CA VAL A 260 -31.85 -5.55 24.27
C VAL A 260 -30.64 -5.55 25.18
N ILE A 261 -29.81 -4.53 25.05
CA ILE A 261 -28.76 -4.21 26.02
C ILE A 261 -29.14 -2.92 26.73
N TYR A 262 -28.63 -2.73 27.95
CA TYR A 262 -28.84 -1.52 28.72
C TYR A 262 -27.50 -0.80 28.86
N GLY A 263 -27.48 0.50 28.59
CA GLY A 263 -26.25 1.29 28.60
C GLY A 263 -26.52 2.79 28.54
N SER A 264 -25.64 3.54 27.90
CA SER A 264 -25.81 4.96 27.63
C SER A 264 -26.27 5.19 26.19
N CYS A 265 -27.15 6.18 25.98
CA CYS A 265 -27.57 6.56 24.64
C CYS A 265 -27.85 8.06 24.53
N LYS A 266 -27.66 8.60 23.32
CA LYS A 266 -27.85 10.02 23.03
C LYS A 266 -28.38 10.23 21.62
N LEU A 267 -29.32 11.15 21.47
CA LEU A 267 -29.85 11.62 20.18
C LEU A 267 -29.77 13.14 20.13
N ILE A 268 -29.05 13.66 19.14
CA ILE A 268 -29.03 15.09 18.80
C ILE A 268 -29.49 15.22 17.35
N VAL A 269 -30.43 16.12 17.08
CA VAL A 269 -30.93 16.42 15.73
C VAL A 269 -30.98 17.92 15.57
N ASP A 270 -30.33 18.45 14.53
CA ASP A 270 -30.28 19.88 14.25
C ASP A 270 -29.79 20.71 15.46
N GLY A 271 -28.83 20.15 16.21
CA GLY A 271 -28.26 20.75 17.43
C GLY A 271 -29.11 20.62 18.69
N VAL A 272 -30.34 20.11 18.59
CA VAL A 272 -31.23 19.90 19.74
C VAL A 272 -31.07 18.48 20.27
N GLN A 273 -30.89 18.36 21.58
CA GLN A 273 -30.77 17.06 22.25
C GLN A 273 -32.15 16.52 22.64
N TYR A 274 -32.53 15.38 22.07
CA TYR A 274 -33.82 14.72 22.28
C TYR A 274 -33.74 13.53 23.24
N VAL A 275 -32.62 12.81 23.23
CA VAL A 275 -32.34 11.71 24.16
C VAL A 275 -30.97 11.93 24.76
N ASN A 276 -30.84 11.77 26.07
CA ASN A 276 -29.56 11.76 26.78
C ASN A 276 -29.66 10.98 28.07
N ILE A 277 -29.46 9.67 27.97
CA ILE A 277 -29.58 8.73 29.07
C ILE A 277 -28.18 8.19 29.36
N ALA A 278 -27.64 8.53 30.53
CA ALA A 278 -26.28 8.16 30.90
C ALA A 278 -26.13 6.66 31.27
N GLN A 279 -27.20 6.02 31.75
CA GLN A 279 -27.21 4.61 32.12
C GLN A 279 -28.64 4.07 32.04
N GLY A 280 -28.77 2.78 31.71
CA GLY A 280 -30.08 2.10 31.68
C GLY A 280 -30.89 2.39 30.42
N CYS A 281 -30.32 3.02 29.40
CA CYS A 281 -30.99 3.17 28.12
C CYS A 281 -31.14 1.80 27.44
N PRO A 282 -32.36 1.36 27.11
CA PRO A 282 -32.55 0.15 26.33
C PRO A 282 -32.13 0.40 24.88
N ILE A 283 -31.24 -0.44 24.39
CA ILE A 283 -30.71 -0.42 23.03
C ILE A 283 -31.06 -1.77 22.42
N TRP A 284 -32.02 -1.78 21.52
CA TRP A 284 -32.39 -2.97 20.77
C TRP A 284 -31.42 -3.13 19.60
N MET A 285 -30.73 -4.26 19.54
CA MET A 285 -29.78 -4.57 18.47
C MET A 285 -30.30 -5.73 17.63
N ASP A 286 -30.34 -5.50 16.33
CA ASP A 286 -30.61 -6.53 15.34
C ASP A 286 -29.37 -7.40 15.08
N THR A 287 -29.59 -8.42 14.27
CA THR A 287 -28.61 -9.42 13.82
C THR A 287 -27.63 -8.88 12.78
N ASP A 288 -28.01 -7.85 12.01
CA ASP A 288 -27.21 -7.24 10.96
C ASP A 288 -26.34 -6.06 11.45
N GLY A 289 -26.47 -5.70 12.74
CA GLY A 289 -25.79 -4.56 13.34
C GLY A 289 -26.61 -3.26 13.37
N THR A 290 -27.82 -3.27 12.80
CA THR A 290 -28.79 -2.21 12.99
C THR A 290 -29.16 -2.12 14.46
N PHE A 291 -29.31 -0.91 14.99
CA PHE A 291 -29.74 -0.73 16.37
C PHE A 291 -30.71 0.44 16.52
N TRP A 292 -31.51 0.35 17.58
CA TRP A 292 -32.40 1.40 18.03
C TRP A 292 -32.03 1.79 19.45
N ILE A 293 -32.06 3.08 19.74
CA ILE A 293 -31.86 3.62 21.08
C ILE A 293 -33.18 4.00 21.72
N ASN A 294 -33.22 3.95 23.05
CA ASN A 294 -34.39 4.27 23.88
C ASN A 294 -35.62 3.41 23.55
N THR A 295 -35.39 2.13 23.21
CA THR A 295 -36.46 1.16 22.99
C THR A 295 -35.97 -0.26 23.23
N ASP A 296 -36.87 -1.09 23.76
CA ASP A 296 -36.71 -2.54 23.85
C ASP A 296 -37.61 -3.29 22.84
N ARG A 297 -38.35 -2.55 21.99
CA ARG A 297 -39.38 -3.02 21.04
C ARG A 297 -40.58 -3.75 21.65
N ALA A 298 -40.59 -4.01 22.96
CA ALA A 298 -41.65 -4.73 23.65
C ALA A 298 -42.58 -3.79 24.42
N ASN A 299 -42.01 -2.73 24.99
CA ASN A 299 -42.70 -1.76 25.82
C ASN A 299 -42.74 -0.40 25.14
N PHE A 300 -43.90 0.23 25.20
CA PHE A 300 -44.05 1.61 24.74
C PHE A 300 -43.45 2.57 25.77
N MET A 301 -42.39 3.29 25.39
CA MET A 301 -41.66 4.18 26.29
C MET A 301 -42.11 5.64 26.23
N GLY A 302 -42.99 6.01 25.28
CA GLY A 302 -43.58 7.36 25.20
C GLY A 302 -42.62 8.49 24.77
N ASP A 303 -41.39 8.16 24.37
CA ASP A 303 -40.32 9.14 24.15
C ASP A 303 -39.73 9.07 22.72
N TYR A 304 -38.67 9.81 22.44
CA TYR A 304 -37.92 9.77 21.19
C TYR A 304 -37.11 8.49 21.06
N ILE A 305 -37.16 7.90 19.87
CA ILE A 305 -36.36 6.74 19.48
C ILE A 305 -35.61 7.08 18.20
N ALA A 306 -34.42 6.49 18.03
CA ALA A 306 -33.68 6.59 16.79
C ALA A 306 -33.12 5.24 16.39
N GLU A 307 -33.12 5.01 15.08
CA GLU A 307 -32.58 3.87 14.37
C GLU A 307 -31.30 4.28 13.65
N LEU A 308 -30.31 3.41 13.67
CA LEU A 308 -29.14 3.51 12.81
C LEU A 308 -28.88 2.17 12.12
N ARG A 309 -28.71 2.23 10.79
CA ARG A 309 -28.35 1.10 9.92
C ARG A 309 -26.93 1.26 9.39
N PRO A 310 -25.93 0.55 9.95
CA PRO A 310 -24.58 0.55 9.41
C PRO A 310 -24.51 -0.15 8.04
N SER A 311 -23.87 0.47 7.05
CA SER A 311 -23.65 -0.12 5.73
C SER A 311 -22.42 -1.04 5.67
N GLY A 312 -21.65 -1.15 6.76
CA GLY A 312 -20.48 -2.04 6.88
C GLY A 312 -19.17 -1.52 6.26
N ASN A 313 -19.20 -0.34 5.63
CA ASN A 313 -18.04 0.37 5.06
C ASN A 313 -17.60 1.57 5.91
N GLY A 314 -18.01 1.61 7.18
CA GLY A 314 -17.79 2.75 8.10
C GLY A 314 -18.85 3.86 7.99
N TRP A 315 -19.85 3.68 7.13
CA TRP A 315 -20.98 4.58 6.95
C TRP A 315 -22.31 3.94 7.35
N GLY A 316 -23.37 4.73 7.42
CA GLY A 316 -24.73 4.28 7.67
C GLY A 316 -25.79 5.35 7.40
N ASP A 317 -27.05 4.95 7.50
CA ASP A 317 -28.21 5.83 7.47
C ASP A 317 -28.96 5.79 8.80
N GLY A 318 -29.74 6.84 9.09
CA GLY A 318 -30.44 6.97 10.36
C GLY A 318 -31.87 7.47 10.19
N HIS A 319 -32.74 6.99 11.05
CA HIS A 319 -34.13 7.42 11.15
C HIS A 319 -34.49 7.69 12.62
N TRP A 320 -35.51 8.50 12.86
CA TRP A 320 -36.07 8.73 14.19
C TRP A 320 -37.58 8.90 14.11
N ASN A 321 -38.24 8.96 15.26
CA ASN A 321 -39.69 9.05 15.27
C ASN A 321 -40.23 10.46 14.95
N GLY A 322 -39.39 11.50 15.02
CA GLY A 322 -39.75 12.89 14.70
C GLY A 322 -40.67 13.57 15.72
N GLN A 323 -41.47 12.79 16.43
CA GLN A 323 -42.40 13.21 17.46
C GLN A 323 -42.31 12.25 18.64
N ALA A 324 -42.20 12.79 19.86
CA ALA A 324 -42.22 12.01 21.09
C ALA A 324 -43.45 11.10 21.15
N GLY A 325 -43.25 9.84 21.55
CA GLY A 325 -44.32 8.86 21.67
C GLY A 325 -44.80 8.24 20.36
N SER A 326 -44.20 8.58 19.20
CA SER A 326 -44.38 7.75 18.00
C SER A 326 -43.64 6.41 18.16
N THR A 327 -44.29 5.32 17.77
CA THR A 327 -43.82 3.94 17.99
C THR A 327 -42.78 3.46 16.96
N HIS A 328 -42.52 4.24 15.91
CA HIS A 328 -41.63 3.86 14.81
C HIS A 328 -40.67 5.01 14.46
N ALA A 329 -39.46 4.65 14.04
CA ALA A 329 -38.47 5.57 13.52
C ALA A 329 -38.68 5.78 12.01
N GLN A 330 -39.68 6.60 11.64
CA GLN A 330 -40.05 6.82 10.23
C GLN A 330 -39.43 8.06 9.58
N ALA A 331 -39.05 9.06 10.37
CA ALA A 331 -38.54 10.32 9.85
C ALA A 331 -37.05 10.15 9.54
N PRO A 332 -36.58 10.51 8.33
CA PRO A 332 -35.17 10.37 7.99
C PRO A 332 -34.33 11.36 8.79
N LEU A 333 -33.20 10.90 9.34
CA LEU A 333 -32.11 11.75 9.86
C LEU A 333 -31.04 12.03 8.79
N GLY A 334 -31.13 11.32 7.67
CA GLY A 334 -30.21 11.41 6.54
C GLY A 334 -29.30 10.20 6.44
N GLU A 335 -28.52 10.21 5.37
CA GLU A 335 -27.49 9.22 5.08
C GLU A 335 -26.15 9.68 5.66
N ASP A 336 -25.05 9.03 5.26
CA ASP A 336 -23.68 9.48 5.54
C ASP A 336 -23.29 9.59 7.03
N PHE A 337 -23.94 8.82 7.90
CA PHE A 337 -23.48 8.69 9.28
C PHE A 337 -22.11 8.04 9.31
N ARG A 338 -21.13 8.69 9.93
CA ARG A 338 -19.79 8.14 10.17
C ARG A 338 -19.65 7.67 11.60
N MET A 339 -19.04 6.51 11.78
CA MET A 339 -18.67 6.04 13.12
C MET A 339 -17.56 6.90 13.70
N GLY A 340 -17.84 7.54 14.84
CA GLY A 340 -16.89 8.25 15.67
C GLY A 340 -16.47 7.45 16.90
N ASN A 341 -15.85 8.14 17.85
CA ASN A 341 -15.43 7.53 19.12
C ASN A 341 -16.63 7.30 20.05
N GLY A 342 -16.49 6.35 20.98
CA GLY A 342 -17.45 6.14 22.07
C GLY A 342 -18.82 5.61 21.62
N GLY A 343 -18.90 4.92 20.49
CA GLY A 343 -20.17 4.36 19.99
C GLY A 343 -21.12 5.39 19.38
N CYS A 344 -20.62 6.58 19.04
CA CYS A 344 -21.38 7.63 18.39
C CYS A 344 -21.25 7.57 16.87
N TRP A 345 -22.36 7.75 16.18
CA TRP A 345 -22.45 7.94 14.74
C TRP A 345 -22.94 9.35 14.47
N SER A 346 -22.33 10.06 13.52
CA SER A 346 -22.74 11.43 13.20
C SER A 346 -22.74 11.70 11.70
N ASN A 347 -23.71 12.47 11.23
CA ASN A 347 -23.72 13.09 9.91
C ASN A 347 -23.84 14.62 10.06
N ARG A 348 -24.14 15.33 8.97
CA ARG A 348 -24.31 16.80 8.99
C ARG A 348 -25.45 17.27 9.93
N ARG A 349 -26.46 16.42 10.13
CA ARG A 349 -27.72 16.78 10.77
C ARG A 349 -27.84 16.27 12.20
N ALA A 350 -27.32 15.08 12.46
CA ALA A 350 -27.66 14.33 13.65
C ALA A 350 -26.49 13.52 14.20
N THR A 351 -26.58 13.24 15.51
CA THR A 351 -25.67 12.36 16.24
C THR A 351 -26.49 11.32 17.00
N ILE A 352 -26.18 10.04 16.80
CA ILE A 352 -26.78 8.91 17.50
C ILE A 352 -25.67 8.18 18.24
N CYS A 353 -25.76 8.07 19.56
CA CYS A 353 -24.79 7.32 20.36
C CYS A 353 -25.44 6.14 21.08
N ALA A 354 -24.74 5.02 21.11
CA ALA A 354 -25.08 3.83 21.87
C ALA A 354 -23.80 3.19 22.43
N ALA A 355 -23.69 3.13 23.76
CA ALA A 355 -22.55 2.49 24.43
C ALA A 355 -23.02 1.67 25.64
N ARG A 356 -22.23 0.67 26.03
CA ARG A 356 -22.49 -0.15 27.22
C ARG A 356 -21.90 0.46 28.48
#